data_AF-A0A538F4F8-F1
#
_entry.id   AF-A0A538F4F8-F1
#
_cell.length_a   1.000
_cell.length_b   1.000
_cell.length_c   1.000
_cell.angle_alpha   90.00
_cell.angle_beta   90.00
_cell.angle_gamma   90.00
#
_symmetry.space_group_name_H-M   'P 1'
#
loop_
_entity.id
_entity.type
_entity.pdbx_description
1 polymer ?
#
loop_
_entity_poly.entity_id
_entity_poly.type
_entity_poly.pdbx_seq_one_letter_code
_entity_poly.pdbx_strand_id
1 'polypeptide(L)'
;MRRRGKRYRELYSKVDRERQYPPAEAVALVKDMQSAKFTETVECHIRTGLNVRHAEEQLRGTITLPHSAGRDVTVIVFAKGEKARDAEAAGADAVGEEDLAKRVQDGWTDFDVAIATPDLMPVVGRLGRILGPQGKMPNPKVGTVTDDVARAVTEAKAGRTEYRTDRSAIVHLTIGKTDLEARQLLENYAALIDEIIRARPAAAKGRYLRTITLATTTGPGVRVDPTRTRDIVEELPGGDGASADGAPEPAPEEPVPEEPPADTATVDEPDEAPADS
;
A
#
# COMPACT_ATOMS: atom_id res chain seq x y z
N MET A 1 8.68 -31.54 -11.77
CA MET A 1 7.77 -30.39 -12.04
C MET A 1 7.35 -30.40 -13.50
N ARG A 2 6.06 -30.27 -13.81
CA ARG A 2 5.61 -30.12 -15.21
C ARG A 2 6.25 -28.87 -15.82
N ARG A 3 6.81 -29.00 -17.04
CA ARG A 3 7.43 -27.90 -17.79
C ARG A 3 6.36 -26.83 -18.05
N ARG A 4 6.61 -25.58 -17.67
CA ARG A 4 5.71 -24.46 -18.00
C ARG A 4 5.67 -24.26 -19.53
N GLY A 5 4.57 -23.68 -20.01
CA GLY A 5 4.33 -23.40 -21.43
C GLY A 5 5.47 -22.60 -22.06
N LYS A 6 5.64 -22.73 -23.39
CA LYS A 6 6.70 -22.06 -24.15
C LYS A 6 6.71 -20.54 -23.91
N ARG A 7 5.53 -19.91 -24.01
CA ARG A 7 5.33 -18.47 -23.78
C ARG A 7 5.82 -18.01 -22.40
N TYR A 8 5.46 -18.72 -21.34
CA TYR A 8 5.91 -18.37 -19.99
C TYR A 8 7.44 -18.46 -19.88
N ARG A 9 8.07 -19.47 -20.49
CA ARG A 9 9.53 -19.62 -20.44
C ARG A 9 10.27 -18.48 -21.14
N GLU A 10 9.74 -17.99 -22.26
CA GLU A 10 10.30 -16.84 -22.99
C GLU A 10 10.20 -15.55 -22.17
N LEU A 11 9.06 -15.30 -21.52
CA LEU A 11 8.92 -14.17 -20.59
C LEU A 11 9.83 -14.33 -19.37
N TYR A 12 9.92 -15.54 -18.84
CA TYR A 12 10.75 -15.84 -17.67
C TYR A 12 12.24 -15.60 -17.93
N SER A 13 12.73 -15.80 -19.16
CA SER A 13 14.12 -15.46 -19.53
C SER A 13 14.42 -13.95 -19.58
N LYS A 14 13.38 -13.09 -19.64
CA LYS A 14 13.56 -11.64 -19.61
C LYS A 14 13.77 -11.09 -18.19
N VAL A 15 13.46 -11.89 -17.17
CA VAL A 15 13.54 -11.47 -15.76
C VAL A 15 14.72 -12.16 -15.09
N ASP A 16 15.72 -11.36 -14.70
CA ASP A 16 16.71 -11.80 -13.74
C ASP A 16 16.07 -12.01 -12.35
N ARG A 17 16.30 -13.19 -11.78
CA ARG A 17 15.71 -13.63 -10.50
C ARG A 17 16.49 -13.17 -9.28
N GLU A 18 17.77 -12.90 -9.47
CA GLU A 18 18.68 -12.51 -8.40
C GLU A 18 18.69 -11.00 -8.23
N ARG A 19 18.43 -10.28 -9.32
CA ARG A 19 18.27 -8.83 -9.30
C ARG A 19 16.98 -8.39 -8.60
N GLN A 20 17.12 -7.35 -7.79
CA GLN A 20 16.01 -6.56 -7.27
C GLN A 20 15.94 -5.29 -8.11
N TYR A 21 14.79 -5.08 -8.77
CA TYR A 21 14.60 -3.98 -9.70
C TYR A 21 14.10 -2.74 -8.95
N PRO A 22 14.51 -1.53 -9.36
CA PRO A 22 13.82 -0.31 -8.96
C PRO A 22 12.33 -0.36 -9.32
N PRO A 23 11.43 0.25 -8.53
CA PRO A 23 9.99 0.27 -8.79
C PRO A 23 9.62 0.66 -10.23
N ALA A 24 10.21 1.73 -10.77
CA ALA A 24 9.93 2.19 -12.13
C ALA A 24 10.31 1.15 -13.21
N GLU A 25 11.50 0.55 -13.09
CA GLU A 25 11.95 -0.52 -14.01
C GLU A 25 11.08 -1.77 -13.89
N ALA A 26 10.67 -2.13 -12.67
CA ALA A 26 9.79 -3.27 -12.44
C ALA A 26 8.40 -3.08 -13.08
N VAL A 27 7.82 -1.88 -12.96
CA VAL A 27 6.54 -1.56 -13.61
C VAL A 27 6.67 -1.64 -15.13
N ALA A 28 7.74 -1.09 -15.71
CA ALA A 28 8.01 -1.18 -17.15
C ALA A 28 8.12 -2.64 -17.61
N LEU A 29 8.91 -3.46 -16.91
CA LEU A 29 9.05 -4.88 -17.22
C LEU A 29 7.74 -5.65 -17.14
N VAL A 30 6.91 -5.38 -16.13
CA VAL A 30 5.61 -6.06 -15.96
C VAL A 30 4.68 -5.72 -17.12
N LYS A 31 4.68 -4.47 -17.62
CA LYS A 31 3.91 -4.09 -18.81
C LYS A 31 4.44 -4.76 -20.08
N ASP A 32 5.75 -4.77 -20.29
CA ASP A 32 6.40 -5.39 -21.44
C ASP A 32 6.22 -6.92 -21.50
N MET A 33 5.90 -7.53 -20.37
CA MET A 33 5.63 -8.96 -20.25
C MET A 33 4.17 -9.34 -20.46
N GLN A 34 3.28 -8.38 -20.71
CA GLN A 34 1.89 -8.69 -21.08
C GLN A 34 1.89 -9.56 -22.34
N SER A 35 1.32 -10.76 -22.22
CA SER A 35 1.32 -11.75 -23.32
C SER A 35 -0.05 -12.35 -23.62
N ALA A 36 -1.05 -11.98 -22.81
CA ALA A 36 -2.44 -12.33 -23.04
C ALA A 36 -3.05 -11.41 -24.10
N LYS A 37 -4.09 -11.89 -24.77
CA LYS A 37 -4.87 -11.13 -25.75
C LYS A 37 -5.86 -10.14 -25.10
N PHE A 38 -6.02 -10.23 -23.78
CA PHE A 38 -6.89 -9.38 -22.98
C PHE A 38 -6.05 -8.54 -22.04
N THR A 39 -6.64 -7.48 -21.49
CA THR A 39 -6.01 -6.62 -20.48
C THR A 39 -5.79 -7.42 -19.20
N GLU A 40 -4.53 -7.59 -18.81
CA GLU A 40 -4.19 -8.34 -17.60
C GLU A 40 -4.26 -7.45 -16.36
N THR A 41 -4.53 -8.06 -15.22
CA THR A 41 -4.45 -7.39 -13.92
C THR A 41 -3.01 -7.39 -13.45
N VAL A 42 -2.55 -6.25 -12.94
CA VAL A 42 -1.24 -6.09 -12.29
C VAL A 42 -1.42 -6.20 -10.79
N GLU A 43 -0.73 -7.17 -10.20
CA GLU A 43 -0.79 -7.52 -8.78
C GLU A 43 0.55 -7.22 -8.10
N CYS A 44 0.45 -6.78 -6.85
CA CYS A 44 1.56 -6.59 -5.93
C CYS A 44 1.46 -7.59 -4.78
N HIS A 45 2.56 -8.27 -4.50
CA HIS A 45 2.69 -9.23 -3.42
C HIS A 45 3.80 -8.79 -2.48
N ILE A 46 3.43 -8.46 -1.25
CA ILE A 46 4.33 -7.92 -0.25
C ILE A 46 4.46 -8.92 0.88
N ARG A 47 5.62 -9.57 0.99
CA ARG A 47 5.92 -10.41 2.15
C ARG A 47 6.37 -9.53 3.30
N THR A 48 5.56 -9.49 4.34
CA THR A 48 5.86 -8.75 5.56
C THR A 48 6.65 -9.61 6.55
N GLY A 49 7.27 -8.97 7.54
CA GLY A 49 7.96 -9.60 8.66
C GLY A 49 7.05 -9.97 9.83
N LEU A 50 5.74 -9.84 9.68
CA LEU A 50 4.74 -10.04 10.74
C LEU A 50 4.57 -11.51 11.10
N ASN A 51 4.33 -11.78 12.38
CA ASN A 51 3.92 -13.10 12.84
C ASN A 51 2.39 -13.19 12.93
N VAL A 52 1.77 -13.61 11.83
CA VAL A 52 0.30 -13.70 11.68
C VAL A 52 -0.39 -14.71 12.62
N ARG A 53 0.37 -15.49 13.41
CA ARG A 53 -0.18 -16.32 14.49
C ARG A 53 -0.67 -15.46 15.67
N HIS A 54 -0.08 -14.28 15.84
CA HIS A 54 -0.46 -13.28 16.82
C HIS A 54 -1.46 -12.31 16.21
N ALA A 55 -2.64 -12.17 16.82
CA ALA A 55 -3.74 -11.37 16.27
C ALA A 55 -3.38 -9.87 16.22
N GLU A 56 -2.55 -9.42 17.15
CA GLU A 56 -2.00 -8.07 17.26
C GLU A 56 -0.96 -7.72 16.18
N GLU A 57 -0.37 -8.74 15.54
CA GLU A 57 0.55 -8.58 14.42
C GLU A 57 -0.15 -8.79 13.06
N GLN A 58 -1.41 -9.19 13.03
CA GLN A 58 -2.15 -9.31 11.77
C GLN A 58 -2.46 -7.93 11.20
N LEU A 59 -2.03 -7.71 9.96
CA LEU A 59 -2.32 -6.48 9.24
C LEU A 59 -3.65 -6.62 8.50
N ARG A 60 -4.55 -5.66 8.72
CA ARG A 60 -5.79 -5.51 7.97
C ARG A 60 -6.15 -4.03 7.86
N GLY A 61 -6.51 -3.60 6.67
CA GLY A 61 -6.88 -2.22 6.41
C GLY A 61 -7.53 -2.05 5.05
N THR A 62 -7.73 -0.80 4.66
CA THR A 62 -8.30 -0.44 3.36
C THR A 62 -7.47 0.67 2.74
N ILE A 63 -7.30 0.62 1.43
CA ILE A 63 -6.65 1.67 0.66
C ILE A 63 -7.55 2.08 -0.50
N THR A 64 -7.60 3.37 -0.78
CA THR A 64 -8.14 3.89 -2.03
C THR A 64 -6.97 4.22 -2.94
N LEU A 65 -6.89 3.53 -4.09
CA LEU A 65 -5.83 3.80 -5.05
C LEU A 65 -6.14 5.11 -5.82
N PRO A 66 -5.16 5.98 -6.07
CA PRO A 66 -5.37 7.26 -6.75
C PRO A 66 -5.87 7.07 -8.19
N HIS A 67 -5.44 6.01 -8.87
CA HIS A 67 -5.93 5.65 -10.20
C HIS A 67 -6.75 4.37 -10.13
N SER A 68 -8.01 4.45 -10.53
CA SER A 68 -8.92 3.31 -10.43
C SER A 68 -8.50 2.19 -11.38
N ALA A 69 -8.65 0.94 -10.94
CA ALA A 69 -8.38 -0.23 -11.77
C ALA A 69 -9.46 -0.50 -12.84
N GLY A 70 -10.36 0.46 -13.10
CA GLY A 70 -11.45 0.33 -14.08
C GLY A 70 -12.28 -0.93 -13.88
N ARG A 71 -12.52 -1.33 -12.62
CA ARG A 71 -13.33 -2.49 -12.26
C ARG A 71 -14.66 -1.98 -11.73
N ASP A 72 -15.75 -2.32 -12.40
CA ASP A 72 -17.09 -2.17 -11.84
C ASP A 72 -17.20 -3.09 -10.62
N VAL A 73 -17.32 -2.48 -9.44
CA VAL A 73 -17.46 -3.19 -8.16
C VAL A 73 -18.93 -3.36 -7.87
N THR A 74 -19.39 -4.60 -7.79
CA THR A 74 -20.77 -4.89 -7.38
C THR A 74 -20.85 -4.84 -5.85
N VAL A 75 -21.61 -3.88 -5.32
CA VAL A 75 -21.75 -3.62 -3.88
C VAL A 75 -23.14 -4.03 -3.41
N ILE A 76 -23.19 -4.87 -2.39
CA ILE A 76 -24.43 -5.21 -1.69
C ILE A 76 -24.46 -4.61 -0.31
N VAL A 77 -25.66 -4.28 0.17
CA VAL A 77 -25.85 -3.64 1.47
C VAL A 77 -26.93 -4.36 2.28
N PHE A 78 -26.56 -4.73 3.50
CA PHE A 78 -27.49 -5.17 4.53
C PHE A 78 -27.88 -3.97 5.40
N ALA A 79 -29.02 -3.35 5.10
CA ALA A 79 -29.55 -2.19 5.81
C ALA A 79 -31.08 -2.25 5.85
N LYS A 80 -31.68 -1.53 6.81
CA LYS A 80 -33.13 -1.42 6.96
C LYS A 80 -33.59 0.04 7.04
N GLY A 81 -34.86 0.29 6.71
CA GLY A 81 -35.47 1.61 6.83
C GLY A 81 -34.79 2.68 5.99
N GLU A 82 -34.49 3.84 6.59
CA GLU A 82 -33.88 4.99 5.89
C GLU A 82 -32.50 4.66 5.32
N LYS A 83 -31.67 3.90 6.04
CA LYS A 83 -30.34 3.50 5.59
C LYS A 83 -30.36 2.63 4.32
N ALA A 84 -31.45 1.88 4.10
CA ALA A 84 -31.61 1.12 2.88
C ALA A 84 -31.85 2.05 1.68
N ARG A 85 -32.67 3.09 1.85
CA ARG A 85 -32.91 4.11 0.82
C ARG A 85 -31.65 4.91 0.50
N ASP A 86 -30.88 5.26 1.53
CA ASP A 86 -29.61 5.97 1.35
C ASP A 86 -28.59 5.13 0.57
N ALA A 87 -28.57 3.81 0.80
CA ALA A 87 -27.73 2.87 0.08
C ALA A 87 -28.12 2.75 -1.41
N GLU A 88 -29.42 2.64 -1.69
CA GLU A 88 -29.94 2.62 -3.06
C GLU A 88 -29.62 3.93 -3.80
N ALA A 89 -29.81 5.07 -3.13
CA ALA A 89 -29.50 6.39 -3.69
C ALA A 89 -27.99 6.59 -3.94
N ALA A 90 -27.13 6.00 -3.10
CA ALA A 90 -25.68 5.98 -3.30
C ALA A 90 -25.23 5.01 -4.40
N GLY A 91 -26.16 4.26 -4.99
CA GLY A 91 -25.91 3.36 -6.12
C GLY A 91 -25.51 1.95 -5.72
N ALA A 92 -25.93 1.44 -4.56
CA ALA A 92 -25.78 0.02 -4.23
C ALA A 92 -26.53 -0.87 -5.25
N ASP A 93 -25.93 -2.00 -5.64
CA ASP A 93 -26.48 -2.90 -6.67
C ASP A 93 -27.58 -3.81 -6.12
N ALA A 94 -27.52 -4.13 -4.83
CA ALA A 94 -28.61 -4.78 -4.11
C ALA A 94 -28.63 -4.35 -2.64
N VAL A 95 -29.82 -4.07 -2.12
CA VAL A 95 -30.05 -3.70 -0.72
C VAL A 95 -31.15 -4.59 -0.16
N GLY A 96 -31.00 -5.06 1.08
CA GLY A 96 -32.03 -5.88 1.73
C GLY A 96 -31.67 -6.32 3.14
N GLU A 97 -32.51 -7.16 3.71
CA GLU A 97 -32.40 -7.63 5.09
C GLU A 97 -32.27 -9.17 5.12
N GLU A 98 -33.27 -9.87 5.66
CA GLU A 98 -33.30 -11.33 5.72
C GLU A 98 -33.53 -11.99 4.34
N ASP A 99 -34.20 -11.31 3.42
CA ASP A 99 -34.46 -11.77 2.06
C ASP A 99 -33.16 -11.84 1.25
N LEU A 100 -32.34 -10.80 1.32
CA LEU A 100 -31.01 -10.77 0.73
C LEU A 100 -30.11 -11.82 1.38
N ALA A 101 -30.19 -11.98 2.70
CA ALA A 101 -29.43 -13.00 3.41
C ALA A 101 -29.80 -14.43 2.99
N LYS A 102 -31.09 -14.73 2.79
CA LYS A 102 -31.55 -16.03 2.27
C LYS A 102 -31.01 -16.27 0.86
N ARG A 103 -31.09 -15.27 -0.03
CA ARG A 103 -30.56 -15.37 -1.39
C ARG A 103 -29.06 -15.70 -1.41
N VAL A 104 -28.28 -15.09 -0.50
CA VAL A 104 -26.85 -15.42 -0.32
C VAL A 104 -26.66 -16.83 0.24
N GLN A 105 -27.51 -17.25 1.17
CA GLN A 105 -27.50 -18.61 1.73
C GLN A 105 -27.81 -19.68 0.69
N ASP A 106 -28.68 -19.37 -0.28
CA ASP A 106 -29.05 -20.22 -1.41
C ASP A 106 -27.95 -20.29 -2.49
N GLY A 107 -26.82 -19.58 -2.29
CA GLY A 107 -25.62 -19.69 -3.10
C GLY A 107 -25.33 -18.49 -4.00
N TRP A 108 -26.14 -17.43 -3.94
CA TRP A 108 -25.86 -16.21 -4.70
C TRP A 108 -24.70 -15.43 -4.08
N THR A 109 -23.54 -15.41 -4.76
CA THR A 109 -22.33 -14.72 -4.29
C THR A 109 -21.67 -13.85 -5.37
N ASP A 110 -22.44 -13.45 -6.38
CA ASP A 110 -22.00 -12.63 -7.52
C ASP A 110 -21.94 -11.13 -7.18
N PHE A 111 -21.22 -10.81 -6.11
CA PHE A 111 -20.92 -9.44 -5.70
C PHE A 111 -19.50 -9.37 -5.15
N ASP A 112 -18.90 -8.18 -5.10
CA ASP A 112 -17.51 -8.00 -4.68
C ASP A 112 -17.40 -7.55 -3.22
N VAL A 113 -18.27 -6.63 -2.80
CA VAL A 113 -18.23 -6.00 -1.48
C VAL A 113 -19.59 -6.11 -0.81
N ALA A 114 -19.60 -6.50 0.46
CA ALA A 114 -20.77 -6.42 1.32
C ALA A 114 -20.55 -5.37 2.40
N ILE A 115 -21.54 -4.50 2.58
CA ILE A 115 -21.61 -3.48 3.62
C ILE A 115 -22.81 -3.82 4.52
N ALA A 116 -22.69 -3.62 5.82
CA ALA A 116 -23.78 -3.90 6.74
C ALA A 116 -23.93 -2.81 7.80
N THR A 117 -25.15 -2.58 8.25
CA THR A 117 -25.39 -1.79 9.46
C THR A 117 -25.19 -2.66 10.71
N PRO A 118 -24.73 -2.09 11.85
CA PRO A 118 -24.45 -2.86 13.06
C PRO A 118 -25.62 -3.72 13.56
N ASP A 119 -26.85 -3.27 13.33
CA ASP A 119 -28.08 -3.94 13.75
C ASP A 119 -28.43 -5.19 12.92
N LEU A 120 -27.90 -5.33 11.70
CA LEU A 120 -28.10 -6.50 10.84
C LEU A 120 -26.92 -7.49 10.87
N MET A 121 -25.87 -7.20 11.64
CA MET A 121 -24.75 -8.13 11.86
C MET A 121 -25.15 -9.50 12.42
N PRO A 122 -26.19 -9.67 13.28
CA PRO A 122 -26.65 -10.98 13.70
C PRO A 122 -27.15 -11.87 12.54
N VAL A 123 -27.71 -11.25 11.50
CA VAL A 123 -28.17 -11.95 10.29
C VAL A 123 -26.98 -12.30 9.40
N VAL A 124 -26.11 -11.32 9.13
CA VAL A 124 -24.89 -11.51 8.32
C VAL A 124 -23.91 -12.50 8.97
N GLY A 125 -23.87 -12.55 10.30
CA GLY A 125 -23.04 -13.50 11.06
C GLY A 125 -23.38 -14.96 10.77
N ARG A 126 -24.64 -15.27 10.46
CA ARG A 126 -25.06 -16.63 10.04
C ARG A 126 -24.46 -17.03 8.69
N LEU A 127 -24.20 -16.05 7.82
CA LEU A 127 -23.59 -16.24 6.51
C LEU A 127 -22.06 -16.35 6.56
N GLY A 128 -21.45 -16.28 7.75
CA GLY A 128 -20.00 -16.32 7.92
C GLY A 128 -19.33 -17.57 7.34
N ARG A 129 -20.05 -18.70 7.24
CA ARG A 129 -19.55 -19.92 6.58
C ARG A 129 -19.37 -19.77 5.06
N ILE A 130 -20.15 -18.89 4.42
CA ILE A 130 -20.13 -18.63 2.98
C ILE A 130 -19.24 -17.43 2.68
N LEU A 131 -19.50 -16.30 3.35
CA LEU A 131 -18.79 -15.04 3.11
C LEU A 131 -17.37 -15.00 3.68
N GLY A 132 -17.11 -15.75 4.76
CA GLY A 132 -15.81 -15.79 5.43
C GLY A 132 -14.70 -16.34 4.53
N PRO A 133 -14.83 -17.55 3.94
CA PRO A 133 -13.83 -18.10 3.03
C PRO A 133 -13.59 -17.24 1.78
N GLN A 134 -14.62 -16.55 1.30
CA GLN A 134 -14.55 -15.65 0.14
C GLN A 134 -13.98 -14.26 0.49
N GLY A 135 -13.80 -13.94 1.78
CA GLY A 135 -13.30 -12.63 2.21
C GLY A 135 -14.29 -11.48 2.03
N LYS A 136 -15.57 -11.78 1.75
CA LYS A 136 -16.63 -10.78 1.51
C LYS A 136 -17.40 -10.42 2.78
N MET A 137 -16.94 -10.88 3.94
CA MET A 137 -17.63 -10.68 5.21
C MET A 137 -17.38 -9.25 5.73
N PRO A 138 -18.46 -8.46 6.01
CA PRO A 138 -18.31 -7.13 6.58
C PRO A 138 -17.56 -7.18 7.92
N ASN A 139 -16.60 -6.28 8.12
CA ASN A 139 -15.88 -6.12 9.39
C ASN A 139 -15.86 -4.65 9.84
N PRO A 140 -16.18 -4.34 11.11
CA PRO A 140 -16.04 -3.00 11.68
C PRO A 140 -14.63 -2.39 11.53
N LYS A 141 -13.57 -3.21 11.59
CA LYS A 141 -12.17 -2.72 11.48
C LYS A 141 -11.84 -2.08 10.14
N VAL A 142 -12.54 -2.45 9.08
CA VAL A 142 -12.32 -1.92 7.72
C VAL A 142 -13.37 -0.88 7.33
N GLY A 143 -14.29 -0.54 8.24
CA GLY A 143 -15.33 0.45 8.00
C GLY A 143 -16.51 -0.02 7.14
N THR A 144 -16.57 -1.31 6.78
CA THR A 144 -17.71 -1.90 6.04
C THR A 144 -18.90 -2.22 6.96
N VAL A 145 -18.74 -2.02 8.27
CA VAL A 145 -19.85 -2.02 9.22
C VAL A 145 -19.97 -0.63 9.80
N THR A 146 -20.99 0.10 9.36
CA THR A 146 -21.16 1.53 9.66
C THR A 146 -22.62 1.93 9.60
N ASP A 147 -22.96 3.01 10.31
CA ASP A 147 -24.27 3.65 10.19
C ASP A 147 -24.37 4.57 8.97
N ASP A 148 -23.23 5.08 8.49
CA ASP A 148 -23.11 5.91 7.29
C ASP A 148 -22.90 5.05 6.05
N VAL A 149 -24.01 4.50 5.56
CA VAL A 149 -24.02 3.53 4.47
C VAL A 149 -23.76 4.17 3.12
N ALA A 150 -24.31 5.37 2.88
CA ALA A 150 -24.14 6.09 1.62
C ALA A 150 -22.66 6.38 1.32
N ARG A 151 -21.91 6.85 2.32
CA ARG A 151 -20.48 7.09 2.19
C ARG A 151 -19.72 5.80 1.94
N ALA A 152 -20.03 4.72 2.67
CA ALA A 152 -19.37 3.44 2.48
C ALA A 152 -19.60 2.83 1.09
N VAL A 153 -20.81 2.97 0.52
CA VAL A 153 -21.12 2.54 -0.86
C VAL A 153 -20.33 3.37 -1.86
N THR A 154 -20.31 4.70 -1.70
CA THR A 154 -19.56 5.61 -2.58
C THR A 154 -18.06 5.30 -2.56
N GLU A 155 -17.49 5.11 -1.37
CA GLU A 155 -16.08 4.75 -1.21
C GLU A 155 -15.76 3.37 -1.83
N ALA A 156 -16.65 2.38 -1.66
CA ALA A 156 -16.49 1.06 -2.27
C ALA A 156 -16.52 1.14 -3.80
N LYS A 157 -17.45 1.92 -4.38
CA LYS A 157 -17.52 2.16 -5.83
C LYS A 157 -16.37 3.01 -6.36
N ALA A 158 -15.77 3.86 -5.52
CA ALA A 158 -14.54 4.59 -5.85
C ALA A 158 -13.27 3.73 -5.88
N GLY A 159 -13.38 2.41 -5.67
CA GLY A 159 -12.25 1.48 -5.78
C GLY A 159 -11.50 1.27 -4.47
N ARG A 160 -12.12 1.55 -3.32
CA ARG A 160 -11.57 1.19 -2.00
C ARG A 160 -11.35 -0.31 -1.93
N THR A 161 -10.11 -0.72 -1.76
CA THR A 161 -9.70 -2.11 -1.73
C THR A 161 -9.25 -2.50 -0.32
N GLU A 162 -9.75 -3.62 0.17
CA GLU A 162 -9.31 -4.19 1.44
C GLU A 162 -8.00 -4.97 1.25
N TYR A 163 -7.08 -4.83 2.21
CA TYR A 163 -5.90 -5.67 2.30
C TYR A 163 -5.81 -6.38 3.64
N ARG A 164 -5.29 -7.60 3.60
CA ARG A 164 -5.03 -8.42 4.79
C ARG A 164 -3.83 -9.32 4.57
N THR A 165 -3.14 -9.66 5.66
CA THR A 165 -2.11 -10.69 5.63
C THR A 165 -2.70 -12.09 5.52
N ASP A 166 -2.12 -12.92 4.68
CA ASP A 166 -2.39 -14.36 4.62
C ASP A 166 -1.66 -15.13 5.76
N ARG A 167 -1.74 -16.46 5.76
CA ARG A 167 -1.05 -17.30 6.76
C ARG A 167 0.48 -17.27 6.63
N SER A 168 1.00 -16.76 5.51
CA SER A 168 2.42 -16.64 5.18
C SER A 168 2.96 -15.23 5.43
N ALA A 169 2.14 -14.35 6.02
CA ALA A 169 2.43 -12.92 6.22
C ALA A 169 2.60 -12.13 4.91
N ILE A 170 1.96 -12.57 3.83
CA ILE A 170 1.94 -11.91 2.53
C ILE A 170 0.66 -11.11 2.39
N VAL A 171 0.79 -9.87 1.92
CA VAL A 171 -0.31 -9.03 1.48
C VAL A 171 -0.39 -9.13 -0.04
N HIS A 172 -1.58 -9.43 -0.55
CA HIS A 172 -1.87 -9.50 -1.97
C HIS A 172 -2.85 -8.38 -2.33
N LEU A 173 -2.51 -7.59 -3.34
CA LEU A 173 -3.32 -6.47 -3.79
C LEU A 173 -3.17 -6.28 -5.29
N THR A 174 -4.26 -5.90 -5.93
CA THR A 174 -4.24 -5.41 -7.30
C THR A 174 -3.89 -3.92 -7.28
N ILE A 175 -2.90 -3.51 -8.06
CA ILE A 175 -2.51 -2.09 -8.19
C ILE A 175 -3.04 -1.46 -9.49
N GLY A 176 -3.61 -2.25 -10.39
CA GLY A 176 -4.18 -1.76 -11.63
C GLY A 176 -4.29 -2.83 -12.71
N LYS A 177 -4.48 -2.38 -13.94
CA LYS A 177 -4.50 -3.19 -15.15
C LYS A 177 -3.36 -2.77 -16.07
N THR A 178 -3.01 -3.59 -17.05
CA THR A 178 -1.91 -3.30 -17.99
C THR A 178 -2.21 -2.15 -18.96
N ASP A 179 -3.46 -1.72 -19.08
CA ASP A 179 -3.90 -0.58 -19.89
C ASP A 179 -3.58 0.78 -19.26
N LEU A 180 -3.43 0.86 -17.93
CA LEU A 180 -3.00 2.09 -17.24
C LEU A 180 -1.59 2.48 -17.65
N GLU A 181 -1.30 3.79 -17.66
CA GLU A 181 0.04 4.28 -17.94
C GLU A 181 1.05 3.83 -16.87
N ALA A 182 2.33 3.72 -17.26
CA ALA A 182 3.37 3.27 -16.32
C ALA A 182 3.47 4.20 -15.09
N ARG A 183 3.28 5.50 -15.30
CA ARG A 183 3.23 6.50 -14.22
C ARG A 183 2.07 6.27 -13.26
N GLN A 184 0.87 6.01 -13.78
CA GLN A 184 -0.32 5.75 -12.95
C GLN A 184 -0.15 4.48 -12.10
N LEU A 185 0.43 3.41 -12.68
CA LEU A 185 0.74 2.19 -11.93
C LEU A 185 1.79 2.43 -10.84
N LEU A 186 2.77 3.29 -11.12
CA LEU A 186 3.81 3.65 -10.17
C LEU A 186 3.27 4.50 -9.01
N GLU A 187 2.38 5.45 -9.29
CA GLU A 187 1.66 6.25 -8.29
C GLU A 187 0.76 5.37 -7.41
N ASN A 188 0.06 4.40 -8.01
CA ASN A 188 -0.72 3.39 -7.25
C ASN A 188 0.19 2.52 -6.38
N TYR A 189 1.35 2.10 -6.89
CA TYR A 189 2.34 1.34 -6.13
C TYR A 189 2.90 2.16 -4.97
N ALA A 190 3.25 3.43 -5.18
CA ALA A 190 3.74 4.33 -4.14
C ALA A 190 2.72 4.50 -3.00
N ALA A 191 1.47 4.82 -3.35
CA ALA A 191 0.37 4.92 -2.39
C ALA A 191 0.18 3.63 -1.58
N LEU A 192 0.33 2.47 -2.22
CA LEU A 192 0.27 1.18 -1.54
C LEU A 192 1.41 0.99 -0.54
N ILE A 193 2.65 1.28 -0.93
CA ILE A 193 3.81 1.12 -0.03
C ILE A 193 3.70 2.06 1.17
N ASP A 194 3.31 3.31 0.95
CA ASP A 194 3.09 4.29 2.01
C ASP A 194 2.02 3.83 3.01
N GLU A 195 0.89 3.33 2.50
CA GLU A 195 -0.18 2.82 3.37
C GLU A 195 0.26 1.60 4.19
N ILE A 196 0.98 0.66 3.57
CA ILE A 196 1.46 -0.54 4.28
C ILE A 196 2.47 -0.15 5.38
N ILE A 197 3.36 0.81 5.11
CA ILE A 197 4.30 1.33 6.11
C ILE A 197 3.55 2.02 7.25
N ARG A 198 2.55 2.86 6.92
CA ARG A 198 1.72 3.58 7.90
C ARG A 198 0.91 2.63 8.78
N ALA A 199 0.40 1.56 8.19
CA ALA A 199 -0.42 0.56 8.88
C ALA A 199 0.41 -0.47 9.67
N ARG A 200 1.74 -0.30 9.75
CA ARG A 200 2.63 -1.20 10.51
C ARG A 200 2.17 -1.33 11.97
N PRO A 201 1.85 -2.55 12.46
CA PRO A 201 1.55 -2.78 13.86
C PRO A 201 2.73 -2.44 14.78
N ALA A 202 2.47 -1.82 15.92
CA ALA A 202 3.51 -1.48 16.91
C ALA A 202 4.24 -2.73 17.46
N ALA A 203 3.57 -3.89 17.47
CA ALA A 203 4.14 -5.16 17.89
C ALA A 203 5.15 -5.75 16.88
N ALA A 204 5.22 -5.22 15.65
CA ALA A 204 6.05 -5.75 14.57
C ALA A 204 7.56 -5.52 14.83
N LYS A 205 8.30 -6.61 15.03
CA LYS A 205 9.75 -6.59 15.27
C LYS A 205 10.56 -6.89 14.01
N GLY A 206 11.76 -6.32 13.93
CA GLY A 206 12.71 -6.56 12.83
C GLY A 206 12.28 -5.93 11.50
N ARG A 207 12.76 -6.51 10.39
CA ARG A 207 12.51 -6.00 9.04
C ARG A 207 11.04 -6.21 8.64
N TYR A 208 10.32 -5.11 8.49
CA TYR A 208 8.89 -5.12 8.17
C TYR A 208 8.60 -5.54 6.72
N LEU A 209 9.26 -4.96 5.73
CA LEU A 209 9.15 -5.36 4.32
C LEU A 209 10.27 -6.32 3.95
N ARG A 210 9.96 -7.60 3.71
CA ARG A 210 10.97 -8.62 3.37
C ARG A 210 11.21 -8.72 1.88
N THR A 211 10.14 -8.90 1.10
CA THR A 211 10.21 -9.01 -0.35
C THR A 211 8.97 -8.40 -0.97
N ILE A 212 9.14 -7.68 -2.07
CA ILE A 212 8.06 -7.17 -2.88
C ILE A 212 8.16 -7.81 -4.26
N THR A 213 7.04 -8.25 -4.81
CA THR A 213 6.98 -8.86 -6.14
C THR A 213 5.78 -8.33 -6.89
N LEU A 214 6.02 -7.79 -8.08
CA LEU A 214 4.97 -7.42 -9.02
C LEU A 214 4.77 -8.54 -10.03
N ALA A 215 3.53 -8.84 -10.38
CA ALA A 215 3.21 -9.85 -11.38
C ALA A 215 1.96 -9.47 -12.17
N THR A 216 1.86 -9.90 -13.42
CA THR A 216 0.56 -9.94 -14.12
C THR A 216 -0.13 -11.27 -13.87
N THR A 217 -1.43 -11.34 -14.13
CA THR A 217 -2.26 -12.55 -13.96
C THR A 217 -1.65 -13.82 -14.57
N THR A 218 -0.98 -13.73 -15.72
CA THR A 218 -0.34 -14.89 -16.37
C THR A 218 1.18 -14.79 -16.52
N GLY A 219 1.77 -13.68 -16.08
CA GLY A 219 3.18 -13.37 -16.21
C GLY A 219 4.05 -13.96 -15.09
N PRO A 220 5.39 -13.90 -15.25
CA PRO A 220 6.31 -14.18 -14.16
C PRO A 220 6.36 -12.99 -13.18
N GLY A 221 6.76 -13.26 -11.93
CA GLY A 221 6.93 -12.22 -10.91
C GLY A 221 8.28 -11.51 -11.04
N VAL A 222 8.25 -10.18 -10.97
CA VAL A 222 9.42 -9.28 -10.94
C VAL A 222 9.67 -8.85 -9.51
N ARG A 223 10.89 -9.07 -9.00
CA ARG A 223 11.27 -8.66 -7.64
C ARG A 223 11.58 -7.18 -7.60
N VAL A 224 10.87 -6.43 -6.76
CA VAL A 224 11.14 -5.02 -6.53
C VAL A 224 12.04 -4.89 -5.31
N ASP A 225 12.96 -3.93 -5.35
CA ASP A 225 13.79 -3.55 -4.20
C ASP A 225 12.91 -3.02 -3.06
N PRO A 226 12.80 -3.75 -1.93
CA PRO A 226 11.97 -3.36 -0.80
C PRO A 226 12.57 -2.25 0.07
N THR A 227 13.78 -1.76 -0.24
CA THR A 227 14.41 -0.62 0.43
C THR A 227 14.04 0.72 -0.20
N ARG A 228 13.62 0.71 -1.46
CA ARG A 228 13.14 1.90 -2.18
C ARG A 228 11.67 2.16 -1.84
N THR A 229 11.44 2.89 -0.76
CA THR A 229 10.10 3.21 -0.26
C THR A 229 9.79 4.71 -0.29
N ARG A 230 10.65 5.53 -0.91
CA ARG A 230 10.50 6.99 -1.06
C ARG A 230 10.86 7.38 -2.49
N ASP A 231 10.33 8.52 -2.93
CA ASP A 231 10.64 9.14 -4.24
C ASP A 231 10.38 8.24 -5.44
N ILE A 232 9.49 7.26 -5.25
CA ILE A 232 9.18 6.18 -6.19
C ILE A 232 8.72 6.72 -7.55
N VAL A 233 7.96 7.83 -7.55
CA VAL A 233 7.37 8.41 -8.77
C VAL A 233 8.40 9.22 -9.58
N GLU A 234 9.45 9.72 -8.94
CA GLU A 234 10.50 10.54 -9.57
C GLU A 234 11.52 9.68 -10.34
N GLU A 235 11.53 8.36 -10.12
CA GLU A 235 12.45 7.42 -10.78
C GLU A 235 12.07 7.07 -12.25
N LEU A 236 11.01 7.67 -12.82
CA LEU A 236 10.65 7.46 -14.22
C LEU A 236 11.66 8.16 -15.15
N PRO A 237 12.39 7.43 -16.02
CA PRO A 237 13.20 8.07 -17.05
C PRO A 237 12.26 8.72 -18.08
N GLY A 238 12.09 10.04 -17.99
CA GLY A 238 11.26 10.84 -18.91
C GLY A 238 10.28 11.82 -18.27
N GLY A 239 10.28 11.99 -16.94
CA GLY A 239 9.58 13.11 -16.32
C GLY A 239 10.47 14.35 -16.31
N ASP A 240 10.10 15.38 -17.08
CA ASP A 240 10.63 16.74 -16.91
C ASP A 240 10.44 17.18 -15.45
N GLY A 241 11.51 17.06 -14.67
CA GLY A 241 11.70 17.65 -13.35
C GLY A 241 12.62 18.86 -13.48
N ALA A 242 12.19 19.87 -14.23
CA ALA A 242 12.69 21.22 -14.01
C ALA A 242 12.11 21.72 -12.67
N SER A 243 12.81 21.39 -11.59
CA SER A 243 12.71 22.10 -10.32
C SER A 243 14.12 22.42 -9.89
N ALA A 244 14.52 23.66 -10.17
CA ALA A 244 15.62 24.30 -9.48
C ALA A 244 15.27 24.38 -7.99
N ASP A 245 15.97 23.60 -7.16
CA ASP A 245 16.52 24.05 -5.88
C ASP A 245 17.31 22.91 -5.23
N GLY A 246 18.60 23.16 -5.03
CA GLY A 246 19.55 22.18 -4.53
C GLY A 246 20.96 22.53 -4.97
N ALA A 247 21.42 23.73 -4.61
CA ALA A 247 22.83 24.08 -4.72
C ALA A 247 23.69 23.00 -4.04
N PRO A 248 24.84 22.62 -4.61
CA PRO A 248 25.73 21.67 -3.95
C PRO A 248 26.21 22.26 -2.62
N GLU A 249 25.97 21.53 -1.53
CA GLU A 249 26.58 21.79 -0.22
C GLU A 249 28.11 21.98 -0.42
N PRO A 250 28.72 23.06 0.09
CA PRO A 250 30.15 23.23 -0.03
C PRO A 250 30.86 22.16 0.81
N ALA A 251 31.96 21.65 0.26
CA ALA A 251 32.83 20.67 0.92
C ALA A 251 33.27 21.16 2.32
N PRO A 252 33.49 20.26 3.30
CA PRO A 252 33.93 20.66 4.62
C PRO A 252 35.32 21.31 4.55
N GLU A 253 35.41 22.56 5.01
CA GLU A 253 36.69 23.27 5.21
C GLU A 253 37.57 22.47 6.19
N GLU A 254 38.84 22.29 5.81
CA GLU A 254 39.87 21.76 6.70
C GLU A 254 40.07 22.70 7.90
N PRO A 255 40.29 22.17 9.13
CA PRO A 255 40.50 23.02 10.29
C PRO A 255 41.86 23.74 10.21
N VAL A 256 41.81 25.07 10.23
CA VAL A 256 42.96 25.97 10.39
C VAL A 256 43.55 25.77 11.81
N PRO A 257 44.88 25.72 11.98
CA PRO A 257 45.48 25.55 13.30
C PRO A 257 45.31 26.80 14.17
N GLU A 258 44.94 26.58 15.43
CA GLU A 258 44.71 27.57 16.46
C GLU A 258 46.05 28.14 16.97
N GLU A 259 46.32 29.43 16.72
CA GLU A 259 47.37 30.18 17.44
C GLU A 259 46.80 30.74 18.76
N PRO A 260 47.58 30.75 19.86
CA PRO A 260 47.06 31.08 21.19
C PRO A 260 46.81 32.59 21.35
N PRO A 261 45.83 32.99 22.18
CA PRO A 261 45.48 34.40 22.36
C PRO A 261 46.52 35.15 23.22
N ALA A 262 46.86 36.35 22.76
CA ALA A 262 47.59 37.37 23.52
C ALA A 262 46.68 37.95 24.61
N ASP A 263 47.13 37.87 25.86
CA ASP A 263 46.45 38.41 27.03
C ASP A 263 46.79 39.90 27.18
N THR A 264 45.77 40.76 27.17
CA THR A 264 45.91 42.20 27.40
C THR A 264 45.61 42.56 28.85
N ALA A 265 46.63 43.14 29.49
CA ALA A 265 46.59 44.27 30.41
C ALA A 265 45.87 44.14 31.77
N THR A 266 46.67 44.24 32.84
CA THR A 266 46.23 44.80 34.13
C THR A 266 47.21 45.87 34.62
N VAL A 267 46.72 47.09 34.56
CA VAL A 267 46.94 48.34 35.31
C VAL A 267 47.84 48.30 36.56
N ASP A 268 48.86 49.15 36.54
CA ASP A 268 49.25 50.20 37.52
C ASP A 268 48.73 50.10 38.99
N GLU A 269 49.67 50.04 39.94
CA GLU A 269 49.70 50.96 41.10
C GLU A 269 51.12 50.97 41.72
N PRO A 270 51.63 52.12 42.23
CA PRO A 270 52.97 52.26 42.80
C PRO A 270 52.94 52.24 44.34
N ASP A 271 53.99 51.74 45.01
CA ASP A 271 54.56 52.46 46.17
C ASP A 271 55.94 51.96 46.61
N GLU A 272 56.71 52.93 47.10
CA GLU A 272 57.81 52.93 48.06
C GLU A 272 59.11 52.10 47.86
N ALA A 273 60.19 52.89 47.75
CA ALA A 273 61.58 52.55 48.04
C ALA A 273 61.77 52.13 49.53
N PRO A 274 62.94 51.58 49.96
CA PRO A 274 64.15 52.41 50.10
C PRO A 274 65.49 51.69 49.79
N ALA A 275 66.52 52.54 49.68
CA ALA A 275 67.93 52.39 50.07
C ALA A 275 68.52 50.97 50.26
N ASP A 276 69.69 50.70 49.68
CA ASP A 276 70.99 50.99 50.34
C ASP A 276 72.17 50.67 49.39
N SER A 277 73.20 51.51 49.50
CA SER A 277 74.63 51.33 49.14
C SER A 277 75.06 51.18 47.68
#